data_AF-A0A1T3MUW4-F1
#
_entry.id   AF-A0A1T3MUW4-F1
#
_cell.length_a   1.000
_cell.length_b   1.000
_cell.length_c   1.000
_cell.angle_alpha   90.00
_cell.angle_beta   90.00
_cell.angle_gamma   90.00
#
_symmetry.space_group_name_H-M   'P 1'
#
loop_
_entity.id
_entity.type
_entity.pdbx_description
1 polymer ?
#
loop_
_entity_poly.entity_id
_entity_poly.type
_entity_poly.pdbx_seq_one_letter_code
_entity_poly.pdbx_strand_id
1 'polypeptide(L)'
;MEQLFSEEQLLEIQTKAKNEFEEYHNTYVIDGNTTETSIKIISELKHLIFVEGNEDTGFKHFNNRHGYFSYKNYWRISDKKEYKLDDPSKFRSQMIPIIDYLKIADEIFSEENKNITKNNRPDLFDKYTGSYSYHNNESEKYHLLTYKDTKIVHTFFPDKKKHNPKQKCKFGKGVVTSSLKLPEGFRDLLLPYENEKGIIAFSFLIRKYYLEKKERYIIQRHDEEGKVKEQYVFGERDFEENEVFDREDMMSLQHGDVTQIEQLINELANNSENIL
;
A
#
# COMPACT_ATOMS: atom_id res chain seq x y z
N MET A 1 18.11 4.95 1.38
CA MET A 1 18.34 5.55 2.70
C MET A 1 17.07 6.31 3.02
N GLU A 2 16.45 6.08 4.18
CA GLU A 2 15.20 6.77 4.54
C GLU A 2 15.43 8.29 4.68
N GLN A 3 14.53 9.10 4.13
CA GLN A 3 14.57 10.56 4.21
C GLN A 3 13.70 11.08 5.36
N LEU A 4 14.28 11.17 6.56
CA LEU A 4 13.63 11.74 7.73
C LEU A 4 13.66 13.27 7.72
N PHE A 5 12.72 13.91 8.42
CA PHE A 5 12.78 15.36 8.66
C PHE A 5 14.06 15.75 9.40
N SER A 6 14.65 16.86 8.97
CA SER A 6 15.75 17.50 9.70
C SER A 6 15.24 18.21 10.96
N GLU A 7 16.15 18.57 11.86
CA GLU A 7 15.81 19.37 13.04
C GLU A 7 15.19 20.73 12.67
N GLU A 8 15.67 21.35 11.59
CA GLU A 8 15.13 22.62 11.08
C GLU A 8 13.68 22.46 10.60
N GLN A 9 13.37 21.37 9.89
CA GLN A 9 12.01 21.08 9.44
C GLN A 9 11.08 20.76 10.61
N LEU A 10 11.55 20.01 11.62
CA LEU A 10 10.77 19.75 12.82
C LEU A 10 10.45 21.05 13.57
N LEU A 11 11.44 21.95 13.68
CA LEU A 11 11.25 23.26 14.30
C LEU A 11 10.27 24.14 13.51
N GLU A 12 10.36 24.13 12.17
CA GLU A 12 9.41 24.82 11.28
C GLU A 12 7.98 24.34 11.53
N ILE A 13 7.76 23.01 11.52
CA ILE A 13 6.45 22.39 11.76
C ILE A 13 5.92 22.78 13.14
N GLN A 14 6.74 22.70 14.20
CA GLN A 14 6.31 23.07 15.56
C GLN A 14 5.98 24.56 15.67
N THR A 15 6.78 25.42 15.05
CA THR A 15 6.57 26.87 15.07
C THR A 15 5.27 27.22 14.35
N LYS A 16 5.03 26.63 13.19
CA LYS A 16 3.80 26.83 12.42
C LYS A 16 2.58 26.32 13.20
N ALA A 17 2.63 25.10 13.72
CA ALA A 17 1.56 24.50 14.52
C ALA A 17 1.19 25.34 15.75
N LYS A 18 2.16 26.05 16.34
CA LYS A 18 1.93 26.94 17.48
C LYS A 18 1.32 28.27 17.07
N ASN A 19 1.81 28.88 16.00
CA ASN A 19 1.38 30.22 15.57
C ASN A 19 0.00 30.19 14.88
N GLU A 20 -0.31 29.10 14.19
CA GLU A 20 -1.51 28.91 13.38
C GLU A 20 -2.41 27.80 13.96
N PHE A 21 -2.37 27.57 15.29
CA PHE A 21 -3.03 26.44 15.95
C PHE A 21 -4.52 26.32 15.59
N GLU A 22 -5.27 27.43 15.67
CA GLU A 22 -6.72 27.47 15.40
C GLU A 22 -7.06 27.11 13.94
N GLU A 23 -6.12 27.32 13.00
CA GLU A 23 -6.33 26.99 11.59
C GLU A 23 -6.26 25.48 11.33
N TYR A 24 -5.46 24.76 12.13
CA TYR A 24 -5.20 23.34 11.96
C TYR A 24 -5.90 22.46 13.01
N HIS A 25 -6.34 23.03 14.14
CA HIS A 25 -6.97 22.28 15.23
C HIS A 25 -8.29 21.68 14.77
N ASN A 26 -8.36 20.34 14.81
CA ASN A 26 -9.48 19.53 14.35
C ASN A 26 -10.00 19.86 12.94
N THR A 27 -9.16 20.50 12.12
CA THR A 27 -9.53 21.00 10.79
C THR A 27 -8.62 20.36 9.76
N TYR A 28 -9.20 19.58 8.84
CA TYR A 28 -8.46 18.94 7.77
C TYR A 28 -8.22 19.92 6.63
N VAL A 29 -6.96 20.29 6.43
CA VAL A 29 -6.54 21.24 5.41
C VAL A 29 -6.17 20.49 4.13
N ILE A 30 -6.78 20.93 3.02
CA ILE A 30 -6.46 20.48 1.67
C ILE A 30 -5.93 21.69 0.91
N ASP A 31 -4.65 21.68 0.59
CA ASP A 31 -3.99 22.71 -0.22
C ASP A 31 -3.43 22.05 -1.49
N GLY A 32 -3.58 22.70 -2.64
CA GLY A 32 -2.99 22.25 -3.90
C GLY A 32 -1.47 22.40 -3.96
N ASN A 33 -0.87 23.13 -3.02
CA ASN A 33 0.57 23.44 -2.97
C ASN A 33 1.27 22.87 -1.72
N THR A 34 0.80 21.75 -1.17
CA THR A 34 1.41 21.13 0.03
C THR A 34 2.85 20.67 -0.22
N THR A 35 3.74 21.04 0.71
CA THR A 35 5.10 20.50 0.87
C THR A 35 5.13 19.37 1.90
N GLU A 36 6.28 18.70 2.07
CA GLU A 36 6.43 17.64 3.08
C GLU A 36 6.24 18.14 4.53
N THR A 37 6.51 19.42 4.82
CA THR A 37 6.33 20.04 6.14
C THR A 37 4.92 20.62 6.35
N SER A 38 4.06 20.58 5.33
CA SER A 38 2.71 21.14 5.42
C SER A 38 1.86 20.37 6.42
N ILE A 39 1.30 21.08 7.41
CA ILE A 39 0.39 20.51 8.40
C ILE A 39 -0.94 20.22 7.72
N LYS A 40 -1.43 18.99 7.86
CA LYS A 40 -2.76 18.60 7.41
C LYS A 40 -3.81 18.89 8.46
N ILE A 41 -3.46 18.64 9.72
CA ILE A 41 -4.37 18.71 10.87
C ILE A 41 -3.59 18.54 12.18
N ILE A 42 -4.09 19.19 13.22
CA ILE A 42 -3.71 18.97 14.61
C ILE A 42 -4.86 18.27 15.31
N SER A 43 -4.57 17.14 15.96
CA SER A 43 -5.60 16.31 16.60
C SER A 43 -6.31 17.04 17.74
N GLU A 44 -7.58 16.70 17.95
CA GLU A 44 -8.46 17.44 18.85
C GLU A 44 -8.03 17.33 20.31
N LEU A 45 -7.67 16.12 20.77
CA LEU A 45 -7.51 15.85 22.20
C LEU A 45 -6.06 15.95 22.68
N LYS A 46 -5.10 15.42 21.90
CA LYS A 46 -3.68 15.39 22.32
C LYS A 46 -2.81 16.37 21.54
N HIS A 47 -3.37 17.05 20.55
CA HIS A 47 -2.67 18.01 19.69
C HIS A 47 -1.48 17.38 18.95
N LEU A 48 -1.65 16.13 18.51
CA LEU A 48 -0.73 15.46 17.59
C LEU A 48 -0.74 16.18 16.26
N ILE A 49 0.45 16.42 15.70
CA ILE A 49 0.62 17.16 14.46
C ILE A 49 0.81 16.14 13.34
N PHE A 50 -0.15 16.10 12.41
CA PHE A 50 -0.07 15.30 11.20
C PHE A 50 0.34 16.20 10.04
N VAL A 51 1.46 15.86 9.41
CA VAL A 51 1.99 16.56 8.24
C VAL A 51 1.84 15.70 6.99
N GLU A 52 1.86 16.34 5.82
CA GLU A 52 1.81 15.66 4.53
C GLU A 52 2.94 14.63 4.40
N GLY A 53 4.17 15.04 4.74
CA GLY A 53 5.35 14.20 4.71
C GLY A 53 5.78 13.77 3.32
N ASN A 54 6.59 12.72 3.28
CA ASN A 54 7.17 12.13 2.08
C ASN A 54 6.99 10.60 2.08
N GLU A 55 7.71 9.87 1.22
CA GLU A 55 7.58 8.41 1.15
C GLU A 55 8.07 7.67 2.41
N ASP A 56 8.84 8.35 3.27
CA ASP A 56 9.45 7.83 4.50
C ASP A 56 8.90 8.49 5.78
N THR A 57 8.15 9.58 5.70
CA THR A 57 7.61 10.31 6.86
C THR A 57 6.16 10.77 6.69
N GLY A 58 5.46 10.96 7.81
CA GLY A 58 4.16 11.63 7.84
C GLY A 58 3.04 10.86 7.13
N PHE A 59 2.02 11.61 6.70
CA PHE A 59 0.78 11.03 6.16
C PHE A 59 1.00 10.19 4.90
N LYS A 60 1.80 10.68 3.95
CA LYS A 60 2.13 9.93 2.74
C LYS A 60 2.75 8.57 3.07
N HIS A 61 3.72 8.53 3.96
CA HIS A 61 4.39 7.29 4.32
C HIS A 61 3.44 6.24 4.90
N PHE A 62 2.72 6.55 5.99
CA PHE A 62 1.88 5.52 6.60
C PHE A 62 0.64 5.19 5.76
N ASN A 63 0.11 6.14 4.98
CA ASN A 63 -1.00 5.85 4.07
C ASN A 63 -0.55 4.96 2.90
N ASN A 64 0.62 5.23 2.31
CA ASN A 64 1.18 4.40 1.25
C ASN A 64 1.64 3.05 1.78
N ARG A 65 2.18 2.96 2.98
CA ARG A 65 2.67 1.67 3.50
C ARG A 65 1.55 0.81 4.07
N HIS A 66 0.70 1.40 4.90
CA HIS A 66 -0.27 0.69 5.73
C HIS A 66 -1.72 0.88 5.26
N GLY A 67 -2.00 1.79 4.32
CA GLY A 67 -3.33 1.92 3.73
C GLY A 67 -3.79 0.62 3.07
N TYR A 68 -5.04 0.24 3.34
CA TYR A 68 -5.64 -1.01 2.84
C TYR A 68 -5.57 -1.11 1.31
N PHE A 69 -5.84 0.01 0.62
CA PHE A 69 -5.84 0.10 -0.83
C PHE A 69 -4.48 0.47 -1.45
N SER A 70 -3.39 0.43 -0.68
CA SER A 70 -2.07 0.67 -1.25
C SER A 70 -1.50 -0.60 -1.90
N TYR A 71 -1.07 -0.44 -3.16
CA TYR A 71 -0.48 -1.47 -4.01
C TYR A 71 1.04 -1.34 -4.16
N LYS A 72 1.69 -0.52 -3.32
CA LYS A 72 3.15 -0.37 -3.38
C LYS A 72 3.84 -1.65 -2.91
N ASN A 73 4.71 -2.19 -3.76
CA ASN A 73 5.52 -3.37 -3.46
C ASN A 73 6.76 -2.94 -2.66
N TYR A 74 6.93 -3.50 -1.46
CA TYR A 74 8.09 -3.25 -0.63
C TYR A 74 9.03 -4.44 -0.73
N TRP A 75 10.28 -4.21 -1.12
CA TRP A 75 11.28 -5.26 -1.28
C TRP A 75 12.30 -5.21 -0.14
N ARG A 76 12.65 -6.37 0.39
CA ARG A 76 13.70 -6.52 1.40
C ARG A 76 14.68 -7.62 1.01
N ILE A 77 15.93 -7.46 1.40
CA ILE A 77 16.94 -8.50 1.24
C ILE A 77 16.80 -9.49 2.39
N SER A 78 16.60 -10.76 2.07
CA SER A 78 16.55 -11.84 3.05
C SER A 78 17.93 -12.27 3.53
N ASP A 79 18.01 -13.10 4.57
CA ASP A 79 19.29 -13.62 5.11
C ASP A 79 20.11 -14.37 4.04
N LYS A 80 19.45 -14.90 3.01
CA LYS A 80 20.07 -15.57 1.86
C LYS A 80 20.55 -14.61 0.76
N LYS A 81 20.50 -13.30 0.99
CA LYS A 81 20.79 -12.24 0.01
C LYS A 81 19.86 -12.20 -1.21
N GLU A 82 18.69 -12.83 -1.12
CA GLU A 82 17.64 -12.79 -2.14
C GLU A 82 16.63 -11.69 -1.80
N TYR A 83 16.13 -10.98 -2.82
CA TYR A 83 15.01 -10.07 -2.67
C TYR A 83 13.73 -10.84 -2.37
N LYS A 84 13.00 -10.38 -1.36
CA LYS A 84 11.68 -10.88 -0.98
C LYS A 84 10.74 -9.72 -0.74
N LEU A 85 9.46 -9.94 -1.04
CA LEU A 85 8.42 -8.99 -0.67
C LEU A 85 8.35 -8.87 0.86
N ASP A 86 8.32 -7.63 1.31
CA ASP A 86 7.88 -7.25 2.64
C ASP A 86 6.36 -7.05 2.61
N ASP A 87 5.73 -7.40 3.71
CA ASP A 87 4.28 -7.43 3.82
C ASP A 87 3.86 -6.50 4.98
N PRO A 88 3.83 -5.18 4.78
CA PRO A 88 3.53 -4.23 5.85
C PRO A 88 2.10 -4.42 6.36
N SER A 89 1.87 -4.35 7.67
CA SER A 89 0.51 -4.45 8.23
C SER A 89 -0.43 -3.40 7.61
N LYS A 90 -1.66 -3.80 7.30
CA LYS A 90 -2.65 -2.94 6.66
C LYS A 90 -3.76 -2.53 7.63
N PHE A 91 -4.23 -1.29 7.50
CA PHE A 91 -5.44 -0.79 8.16
C PHE A 91 -6.69 -1.54 7.68
N ARG A 92 -7.81 -1.38 8.40
CA ARG A 92 -9.11 -1.91 7.99
C ARG A 92 -9.59 -1.22 6.72
N SER A 93 -10.28 -1.95 5.86
CA SER A 93 -10.81 -1.42 4.59
C SER A 93 -11.88 -0.35 4.78
N GLN A 94 -12.57 -0.34 5.92
CA GLN A 94 -13.62 0.63 6.24
C GLN A 94 -13.09 1.92 6.85
N MET A 95 -11.79 2.00 7.17
CA MET A 95 -11.22 3.20 7.76
C MET A 95 -11.15 4.33 6.74
N ILE A 96 -11.55 5.52 7.17
CA ILE A 96 -11.37 6.76 6.41
C ILE A 96 -9.99 7.31 6.80
N PRO A 97 -9.04 7.41 5.86
CA PRO A 97 -7.74 8.01 6.11
C PRO A 97 -7.89 9.40 6.74
N ILE A 98 -6.88 9.80 7.49
CA ILE A 98 -6.82 11.00 8.35
C ILE A 98 -7.81 10.97 9.51
N ILE A 99 -9.13 10.81 9.27
CA ILE A 99 -10.17 10.89 10.30
C ILE A 99 -10.01 9.79 11.35
N ASP A 100 -10.00 8.52 10.93
CA ASP A 100 -9.90 7.41 11.88
C ASP A 100 -8.48 7.27 12.44
N TYR A 101 -7.46 7.60 11.64
CA TYR A 101 -6.07 7.59 12.09
C TYR A 101 -5.83 8.56 13.24
N LEU A 102 -6.41 9.77 13.18
CA LEU A 102 -6.34 10.77 14.24
C LEU A 102 -6.95 10.25 15.54
N LYS A 103 -8.17 9.73 15.47
CA LYS A 103 -8.90 9.21 16.65
C LYS A 103 -8.08 8.13 17.36
N ILE A 104 -7.54 7.19 16.59
CA ILE A 104 -6.75 6.10 17.14
C ILE A 104 -5.43 6.63 17.72
N ALA A 105 -4.74 7.52 17.01
CA ALA A 105 -3.50 8.10 17.50
C ALA A 105 -3.70 8.90 18.79
N ASP A 106 -4.78 9.69 18.90
CA ASP A 106 -5.15 10.43 20.12
C ASP A 106 -5.41 9.51 21.30
N GLU A 107 -6.10 8.38 21.08
CA GLU A 107 -6.38 7.40 22.13
C GLU A 107 -5.10 6.70 22.63
N ILE A 108 -4.15 6.44 21.73
CA ILE A 108 -2.92 5.72 22.04
C ILE A 108 -1.86 6.63 22.64
N PHE A 109 -1.87 7.92 22.31
CA PHE A 109 -0.86 8.86 22.77
C PHE A 109 -1.04 9.21 24.25
N SER A 110 -0.40 8.42 25.11
CA SER A 110 -0.33 8.59 26.55
C SER A 110 1.01 8.11 27.09
N GLU A 111 1.44 8.63 28.24
CA GLU A 111 2.66 8.17 28.92
C GLU A 111 2.59 6.68 29.30
N GLU A 112 1.41 6.17 29.65
CA GLU A 112 1.20 4.75 29.97
C GLU A 112 1.49 3.83 28.79
N ASN A 113 1.29 4.31 27.57
CA ASN A 113 1.54 3.57 26.33
C ASN A 113 2.96 3.78 25.79
N LYS A 114 3.76 4.68 26.38
CA LYS A 114 5.07 5.06 25.89
C LYS A 114 6.13 3.99 26.18
N ASN A 115 6.84 3.56 25.13
CA ASN A 115 7.94 2.59 25.15
C ASN A 115 7.63 1.25 25.83
N ILE A 116 6.35 0.85 25.93
CA ILE A 116 5.96 -0.46 26.48
C ILE A 116 6.43 -1.64 25.61
N THR A 117 6.73 -1.37 24.32
CA THR A 117 7.36 -2.32 23.42
C THR A 117 8.69 -1.77 22.93
N LYS A 118 9.58 -2.67 22.48
CA LYS A 118 10.91 -2.27 21.98
C LYS A 118 10.80 -1.18 20.91
N ASN A 119 11.51 -0.09 21.16
CA ASN A 119 11.78 0.96 20.20
C ASN A 119 13.15 0.70 19.57
N ASN A 120 13.19 0.57 18.25
CA ASN A 120 14.42 0.25 17.52
C ASN A 120 15.31 1.48 17.28
N ARG A 121 14.76 2.69 17.41
CA ARG A 121 15.45 3.98 17.18
C ARG A 121 15.05 4.99 18.25
N PRO A 122 15.32 4.72 19.54
CA PRO A 122 14.88 5.55 20.67
C PRO A 122 15.48 6.96 20.66
N ASP A 123 16.61 7.16 19.99
CA ASP A 123 17.25 8.47 19.86
C ASP A 123 16.49 9.40 18.90
N LEU A 124 15.68 8.84 17.99
CA LEU A 124 14.97 9.59 16.94
C LEU A 124 13.46 9.66 17.16
N PHE A 125 12.89 8.65 17.82
CA PHE A 125 11.44 8.52 17.96
C PHE A 125 11.02 8.15 19.37
N ASP A 126 9.84 8.63 19.75
CA ASP A 126 9.07 8.04 20.84
C ASP A 126 8.05 7.06 20.28
N LYS A 127 7.99 5.84 20.83
CA LYS A 127 7.05 4.81 20.40
C LYS A 127 5.95 4.66 21.43
N TYR A 128 4.71 4.77 21.01
CA TYR A 128 3.51 4.51 21.80
C TYR A 128 2.84 3.25 21.27
N THR A 129 2.34 2.41 22.17
CA THR A 129 1.64 1.18 21.79
C THR A 129 0.40 1.03 22.65
N GLY A 130 -0.76 0.96 22.01
CA GLY A 130 -2.05 0.88 22.69
C GLY A 130 -3.06 0.10 21.88
N SER A 131 -4.24 -0.13 22.45
CA SER A 131 -5.35 -0.81 21.76
C SER A 131 -6.48 0.17 21.56
N TYR A 132 -7.13 0.08 20.40
CA TYR A 132 -8.31 0.88 20.06
C TYR A 132 -9.51 -0.05 19.90
N SER A 133 -10.63 0.34 20.49
CA SER A 133 -11.88 -0.43 20.42
C SER A 133 -12.85 0.18 19.43
N TYR A 134 -13.19 -0.57 18.39
CA TYR A 134 -14.12 -0.16 17.35
C TYR A 134 -15.57 -0.32 17.82
N HIS A 135 -16.49 0.37 17.14
CA HIS A 135 -17.94 0.31 17.43
C HIS A 135 -18.55 -1.10 17.37
N ASN A 136 -17.91 -2.03 16.67
CA ASN A 136 -18.33 -3.43 16.60
C ASN A 136 -17.74 -4.31 17.73
N ASN A 137 -17.21 -3.70 18.79
CA ASN A 137 -16.51 -4.35 19.92
C ASN A 137 -15.26 -5.14 19.53
N GLU A 138 -14.76 -5.01 18.30
CA GLU A 138 -13.43 -5.51 17.98
C GLU A 138 -12.38 -4.54 18.52
N SER A 139 -11.37 -5.08 19.18
CA SER A 139 -10.19 -4.31 19.58
C SER A 139 -9.00 -4.67 18.72
N GLU A 140 -8.20 -3.66 18.37
CA GLU A 140 -6.98 -3.85 17.61
C GLU A 140 -5.84 -3.02 18.21
N LYS A 141 -4.65 -3.62 18.24
CA LYS A 141 -3.46 -3.01 18.79
C LYS A 141 -2.70 -2.27 17.70
N TYR A 142 -2.21 -1.08 18.02
CA TYR A 142 -1.46 -0.25 17.11
C TYR A 142 -0.17 0.27 17.74
N HIS A 143 0.74 0.70 16.86
CA HIS A 143 1.94 1.44 17.21
C HIS A 143 1.88 2.83 16.58
N LEU A 144 2.20 3.83 17.39
CA LEU A 144 2.36 5.21 16.97
C LEU A 144 3.81 5.61 17.23
N LEU A 145 4.47 6.18 16.23
CA LEU A 145 5.80 6.78 16.38
C LEU A 145 5.67 8.28 16.17
N THR A 146 6.17 9.05 17.13
CA THR A 146 6.39 10.49 16.98
C THR A 146 7.88 10.78 16.91
N TYR A 147 8.27 11.89 16.30
CA TYR A 147 9.63 12.40 16.45
C TYR A 147 9.90 12.66 17.93
N LYS A 148 11.11 12.30 18.36
CA LYS A 148 11.52 12.29 19.77
C LYS A 148 11.17 13.61 20.46
N ASP A 149 10.45 13.52 21.58
CA ASP A 149 10.06 14.68 22.39
C ASP A 149 9.27 15.75 21.63
N THR A 150 8.61 15.36 20.53
CA THR A 150 7.65 16.18 19.79
C THR A 150 6.29 15.48 19.69
N LYS A 151 5.28 16.25 19.28
CA LYS A 151 3.95 15.74 18.92
C LYS A 151 3.80 15.45 17.42
N ILE A 152 4.88 15.54 16.64
CA ILE A 152 4.84 15.33 15.20
C ILE A 152 4.82 13.83 14.92
N VAL A 153 3.77 13.37 14.26
CA VAL A 153 3.60 11.95 13.92
C VAL A 153 4.54 11.59 12.77
N HIS A 154 5.42 10.62 13.02
CA HIS A 154 6.31 10.06 12.00
C HIS A 154 5.60 8.95 11.22
N THR A 155 5.05 7.96 11.94
CA THR A 155 4.28 6.85 11.34
C THR A 155 3.32 6.26 12.36
N PHE A 156 2.30 5.56 11.87
CA PHE A 156 1.29 4.88 12.66
C PHE A 156 0.83 3.62 11.92
N PHE A 157 0.72 2.48 12.62
CA PHE A 157 0.38 1.22 11.97
C PHE A 157 -0.17 0.14 12.93
N PRO A 158 -0.96 -0.83 12.43
CA PRO A 158 -1.44 -1.95 13.23
C PRO A 158 -0.31 -2.92 13.63
N ASP A 159 -0.38 -3.50 14.82
CA ASP A 159 0.56 -4.51 15.33
C ASP A 159 0.49 -5.82 14.54
N LYS A 160 -0.72 -6.20 14.08
CA LYS A 160 -0.96 -7.46 13.36
C LYS A 160 -1.31 -7.23 11.89
N LYS A 161 -0.94 -8.19 11.05
CA LYS A 161 -1.28 -8.24 9.62
C LYS A 161 -2.65 -8.89 9.38
N LYS A 162 -3.67 -8.53 10.19
CA LYS A 162 -5.02 -9.14 10.11
C LYS A 162 -5.68 -8.87 8.77
N HIS A 163 -5.43 -7.69 8.21
CA HIS A 163 -6.09 -7.18 7.01
C HIS A 163 -5.23 -7.32 5.74
N ASN A 164 -4.10 -8.03 5.83
CA ASN A 164 -3.23 -8.27 4.69
C ASN A 164 -3.74 -9.50 3.92
N PRO A 165 -3.97 -9.38 2.60
CA PRO A 165 -4.12 -10.57 1.77
C PRO A 165 -2.80 -11.35 1.78
N LYS A 166 -2.87 -12.67 1.99
CA LYS A 166 -1.67 -13.53 1.97
C LYS A 166 -1.12 -13.58 0.55
N GLN A 167 -0.09 -12.79 0.24
CA GLN A 167 0.64 -12.90 -1.02
C GLN A 167 1.45 -14.19 -1.04
N LYS A 168 1.30 -14.99 -2.10
CA LYS A 168 2.09 -16.22 -2.32
C LYS A 168 3.02 -16.09 -3.52
N CYS A 169 2.81 -15.11 -4.38
CA CYS A 169 3.68 -14.84 -5.52
C CYS A 169 5.07 -14.35 -5.07
N LYS A 170 6.12 -14.78 -5.78
CA LYS A 170 7.48 -14.22 -5.64
C LYS A 170 7.60 -12.79 -6.17
N PHE A 171 6.66 -12.38 -7.02
CA PHE A 171 6.62 -11.09 -7.70
C PHE A 171 5.56 -10.18 -7.09
N GLY A 172 5.84 -8.89 -7.05
CA GLY A 172 4.97 -7.88 -6.46
C GLY A 172 3.72 -7.66 -7.31
N LYS A 173 2.53 -7.79 -6.72
CA LYS A 173 1.27 -7.54 -7.42
C LYS A 173 1.15 -6.04 -7.75
N GLY A 174 0.93 -5.70 -9.01
CA GLY A 174 0.72 -4.32 -9.45
C GLY A 174 -0.77 -3.93 -9.52
N VAL A 175 -1.06 -2.84 -10.22
CA VAL A 175 -2.41 -2.30 -10.38
C VAL A 175 -3.07 -2.88 -11.62
N VAL A 176 -4.31 -3.36 -11.47
CA VAL A 176 -5.12 -3.87 -12.57
C VAL A 176 -5.44 -2.74 -13.55
N THR A 177 -5.27 -3.01 -14.84
CA THR A 177 -5.59 -2.06 -15.92
C THR A 177 -6.53 -2.69 -16.92
N SER A 178 -7.43 -1.89 -17.50
CA SER A 178 -8.26 -2.28 -18.64
C SER A 178 -7.87 -1.45 -19.85
N SER A 179 -7.67 -2.08 -21.01
CA SER A 179 -7.38 -1.37 -22.25
C SER A 179 -8.16 -1.95 -23.43
N LEU A 180 -8.61 -1.08 -24.33
CA LEU A 180 -9.22 -1.44 -25.60
C LEU A 180 -8.17 -1.25 -26.70
N LYS A 181 -7.87 -2.31 -27.47
CA LYS A 181 -6.98 -2.18 -28.63
C LYS A 181 -7.81 -2.06 -29.90
N LEU A 182 -7.52 -1.00 -30.65
CA LEU A 182 -8.19 -0.66 -31.92
C LEU A 182 -7.22 -0.84 -33.10
N PRO A 183 -7.72 -1.21 -34.30
CA PRO A 183 -9.13 -1.50 -34.63
C PRO A 183 -9.63 -2.83 -34.04
N GLU A 184 -10.96 -2.97 -33.92
CA GLU A 184 -11.71 -3.97 -33.14
C GLU A 184 -11.16 -5.40 -33.26
N GLY A 185 -10.41 -5.83 -32.25
CA GLY A 185 -10.07 -7.23 -32.09
C GLY A 185 -10.37 -7.70 -30.68
N PHE A 186 -9.90 -6.94 -29.68
CA PHE A 186 -9.96 -7.40 -28.32
C PHE A 186 -9.85 -6.30 -27.25
N ARG A 187 -10.35 -6.64 -26.06
CA ARG A 187 -10.20 -5.86 -24.83
C ARG A 187 -9.41 -6.67 -23.80
N ASP A 188 -8.49 -5.99 -23.12
CA ASP A 188 -7.59 -6.56 -22.14
C ASP A 188 -7.97 -6.10 -20.73
N LEU A 189 -8.02 -7.03 -19.78
CA LEU A 189 -7.96 -6.78 -18.34
C LEU A 189 -6.68 -7.43 -17.83
N LEU A 190 -5.72 -6.62 -17.37
CA LEU A 190 -4.36 -7.04 -17.09
C LEU A 190 -4.01 -6.78 -15.62
N LEU A 191 -3.54 -7.83 -14.95
CA LEU A 191 -2.94 -7.77 -13.62
C LEU A 191 -1.43 -8.02 -13.73
N PRO A 192 -0.59 -6.99 -13.53
CA PRO A 192 0.86 -7.14 -13.65
C PRO A 192 1.49 -7.66 -12.35
N TYR A 193 2.63 -8.32 -12.50
CA TYR A 193 3.49 -8.77 -11.42
C TYR A 193 4.93 -8.32 -11.68
N GLU A 194 5.45 -7.51 -10.79
CA GLU A 194 6.72 -6.81 -10.93
C GLU A 194 7.84 -7.48 -10.12
N ASN A 195 9.08 -7.33 -10.59
CA ASN A 195 10.27 -7.70 -9.84
C ASN A 195 10.74 -6.55 -8.92
N GLU A 196 11.89 -6.74 -8.26
CA GLU A 196 12.49 -5.77 -7.34
C GLU A 196 12.89 -4.45 -8.01
N LYS A 197 13.02 -4.44 -9.34
CA LYS A 197 13.36 -3.26 -10.14
C LYS A 197 12.12 -2.51 -10.64
N GLY A 198 10.91 -2.99 -10.29
CA GLY A 198 9.64 -2.43 -10.80
C GLY A 198 9.35 -2.79 -12.25
N ILE A 199 10.04 -3.80 -12.80
CA ILE A 199 9.82 -4.28 -14.17
C ILE A 199 8.79 -5.41 -14.11
N ILE A 200 7.78 -5.35 -14.97
CA ILE A 200 6.77 -6.41 -15.11
C ILE A 200 7.51 -7.68 -15.57
N ALA A 201 7.55 -8.69 -14.71
CA ALA A 201 8.16 -10.00 -15.01
C ALA A 201 7.10 -11.00 -15.49
N PHE A 202 5.89 -10.90 -14.93
CA PHE A 202 4.74 -11.69 -15.33
C PHE A 202 3.50 -10.79 -15.41
N SER A 203 2.52 -11.17 -16.22
CA SER A 203 1.19 -10.60 -16.14
C SER A 203 0.13 -11.67 -16.33
N PHE A 204 -0.98 -11.49 -15.63
CA PHE A 204 -2.19 -12.24 -15.89
C PHE A 204 -3.14 -11.37 -16.72
N LEU A 205 -3.50 -11.87 -17.89
CA LEU A 205 -4.28 -11.17 -18.89
C LEU A 205 -5.58 -11.96 -19.16
N ILE A 206 -6.71 -11.29 -18.95
CA ILE A 206 -8.00 -11.74 -19.44
C ILE A 206 -8.30 -10.94 -20.70
N ARG A 207 -8.43 -11.63 -21.83
CA ARG A 207 -8.63 -10.99 -23.14
C ARG A 207 -9.95 -11.43 -23.76
N LYS A 208 -10.86 -10.48 -23.99
CA LYS A 208 -12.10 -10.69 -24.75
C LYS A 208 -11.84 -10.41 -26.23
N TYR A 209 -11.92 -11.44 -27.07
CA TYR A 209 -11.85 -11.34 -28.53
C TYR A 209 -13.27 -11.21 -29.10
N TYR A 210 -13.65 -10.01 -29.55
CA TYR A 210 -15.03 -9.70 -29.92
C TYR A 210 -15.49 -10.42 -31.19
N LEU A 211 -14.62 -10.56 -32.19
CA LEU A 211 -14.93 -11.26 -33.43
C LEU A 211 -15.12 -12.77 -33.22
N GLU A 212 -14.34 -13.35 -32.30
CA GLU A 212 -14.40 -14.78 -31.96
C GLU A 212 -15.48 -15.08 -30.92
N LYS A 213 -16.00 -14.06 -30.21
CA LYS A 213 -16.84 -14.19 -29.01
C LYS A 213 -16.21 -15.07 -27.94
N LYS A 214 -14.89 -14.96 -27.78
CA LYS A 214 -14.08 -15.77 -26.87
C LYS A 214 -13.30 -14.93 -25.88
N GLU A 215 -13.38 -15.30 -24.60
CA GLU A 215 -12.54 -14.77 -23.55
C GLU A 215 -11.45 -15.79 -23.23
N ARG A 216 -10.18 -15.35 -23.28
CA ARG A 216 -9.02 -16.18 -22.96
C ARG A 216 -8.33 -15.70 -21.70
N TYR A 217 -7.90 -16.65 -20.88
CA TYR A 217 -7.11 -16.43 -19.69
C TYR A 217 -5.65 -16.79 -19.99
N ILE A 218 -4.77 -15.80 -19.90
CA ILE A 218 -3.41 -15.86 -20.42
C ILE A 218 -2.44 -15.44 -19.31
N ILE A 219 -1.42 -16.25 -19.04
CA ILE A 219 -0.24 -15.80 -18.28
C ILE A 219 0.84 -15.41 -19.29
N GLN A 220 1.33 -14.18 -19.19
CA GLN A 220 2.43 -13.70 -20.00
C GLN A 220 3.70 -13.64 -19.14
N ARG A 221 4.81 -14.12 -19.70
CA ARG A 221 6.15 -13.91 -19.15
C ARG A 221 6.84 -12.82 -19.93
N HIS A 222 7.52 -11.94 -19.22
CA HIS A 222 8.20 -10.79 -19.78
C HIS A 222 9.71 -10.92 -19.66
N ASP A 223 10.43 -10.26 -20.55
CA ASP A 223 11.89 -10.14 -20.50
C ASP A 223 12.34 -9.04 -19.51
N GLU A 224 13.65 -8.80 -19.46
CA GLU A 224 14.24 -7.78 -18.58
C GLU A 224 13.85 -6.34 -18.95
N GLU A 225 13.28 -6.11 -20.12
CA GLU A 225 12.74 -4.81 -20.55
C GLU A 225 11.23 -4.70 -20.30
N GLY A 226 10.60 -5.74 -19.75
CA GLY A 226 9.15 -5.81 -19.53
C GLY A 226 8.34 -6.15 -20.78
N LYS A 227 8.97 -6.58 -21.88
CA LYS A 227 8.28 -6.99 -23.11
C LYS A 227 7.87 -8.46 -23.03
N VAL A 228 6.71 -8.78 -23.58
CA VAL A 228 6.20 -10.15 -23.60
C VAL A 228 7.13 -11.05 -24.41
N LYS A 229 7.66 -12.10 -23.76
CA LYS A 229 8.51 -13.13 -24.36
C LYS A 229 7.73 -14.42 -24.64
N GLU A 230 6.93 -14.85 -23.68
CA GLU A 230 6.15 -16.10 -23.73
C GLU A 230 4.71 -15.85 -23.28
N GLN A 231 3.76 -16.63 -23.81
CA GLN A 231 2.35 -16.58 -23.43
C GLN A 231 1.82 -18.00 -23.22
N TYR A 232 1.04 -18.18 -22.15
CA TYR A 232 0.44 -19.45 -21.78
C TYR A 232 -1.07 -19.25 -21.62
N VAL A 233 -1.85 -19.82 -22.55
CA VAL A 233 -3.31 -19.85 -22.44
C VAL A 233 -3.70 -21.04 -21.58
N PHE A 234 -4.40 -20.80 -20.47
CA PHE A 234 -4.78 -21.86 -19.53
C PHE A 234 -6.30 -21.99 -19.34
N GLY A 235 -7.07 -21.11 -19.97
CA GLY A 235 -8.52 -21.19 -19.97
C GLY A 235 -9.13 -20.39 -21.12
N GLU A 236 -10.33 -20.78 -21.49
CA GLU A 236 -11.15 -20.10 -22.48
C GLU A 236 -12.63 -20.26 -22.11
N ARG A 237 -13.44 -19.24 -22.38
CA ARG A 237 -14.90 -19.33 -22.35
C ARG A 237 -15.49 -18.55 -23.52
N ASP A 238 -16.69 -18.96 -23.94
CA ASP A 238 -17.51 -18.14 -24.84
C ASP A 238 -18.21 -17.03 -24.03
N PHE A 239 -18.55 -15.93 -24.71
CA PHE A 239 -19.25 -14.79 -24.10
C PHE A 239 -20.29 -14.16 -25.05
N GLU A 240 -21.31 -13.49 -24.50
CA GLU A 240 -22.39 -12.91 -25.30
C GLU A 240 -22.03 -11.57 -25.95
N GLU A 241 -22.80 -11.14 -26.96
CA GLU A 241 -22.59 -9.81 -27.55
C GLU A 241 -22.74 -8.72 -26.49
N ASN A 242 -21.77 -7.81 -26.44
CA ASN A 242 -21.67 -6.63 -25.56
C ASN A 242 -21.07 -6.85 -24.16
N GLU A 243 -20.55 -8.03 -23.81
CA GLU A 243 -19.79 -8.13 -22.56
C GLU A 243 -18.51 -7.28 -22.62
N VAL A 244 -18.40 -6.34 -21.69
CA VAL A 244 -17.26 -5.44 -21.54
C VAL A 244 -16.61 -5.67 -20.19
N PHE A 245 -15.33 -5.27 -20.02
CA PHE A 245 -14.79 -5.15 -18.66
C PHE A 245 -15.27 -3.85 -18.04
N ASP A 246 -15.80 -3.89 -16.84
CA ASP A 246 -16.21 -2.69 -16.12
C ASP A 246 -15.34 -2.44 -14.88
N ARG A 247 -15.79 -1.53 -14.02
CA ARG A 247 -15.09 -1.22 -12.77
C ARG A 247 -15.18 -2.38 -11.78
N GLU A 248 -16.28 -3.13 -11.77
CA GLU A 248 -16.46 -4.27 -10.88
C GLU A 248 -15.49 -5.38 -11.25
N ASP A 249 -15.29 -5.65 -12.55
CA ASP A 249 -14.28 -6.60 -13.03
C ASP A 249 -12.87 -6.21 -12.58
N MET A 250 -12.51 -4.93 -12.72
CA MET A 250 -11.22 -4.41 -12.27
C MET A 250 -11.04 -4.59 -10.76
N MET A 251 -12.04 -4.23 -9.96
CA MET A 251 -11.99 -4.35 -8.50
C MET A 251 -11.97 -5.81 -8.05
N SER A 252 -12.74 -6.67 -8.72
CA SER A 252 -12.76 -8.11 -8.50
C SER A 252 -11.39 -8.72 -8.73
N LEU A 253 -10.70 -8.36 -9.81
CA LEU A 253 -9.34 -8.86 -10.05
C LEU A 253 -8.29 -8.22 -9.12
N GLN A 254 -8.46 -6.95 -8.77
CA GLN A 254 -7.52 -6.21 -7.91
C GLN A 254 -7.53 -6.78 -6.48
N HIS A 255 -8.70 -7.14 -5.95
CA HIS A 255 -8.88 -7.53 -4.54
C HIS A 255 -9.32 -8.98 -4.33
N GLY A 256 -9.75 -9.67 -5.39
CA GLY A 256 -10.18 -11.06 -5.33
C GLY A 256 -9.04 -12.03 -5.11
N ASP A 257 -9.42 -13.28 -4.83
CA ASP A 257 -8.47 -14.37 -4.65
C ASP A 257 -7.86 -14.78 -6.00
N VAL A 258 -6.58 -14.46 -6.17
CA VAL A 258 -5.77 -14.82 -7.34
C VAL A 258 -4.73 -15.89 -7.02
N THR A 259 -4.90 -16.62 -5.89
CA THR A 259 -3.94 -17.63 -5.41
C THR A 259 -3.53 -18.64 -6.49
N GLN A 260 -4.49 -19.14 -7.27
CA GLN A 260 -4.20 -20.14 -8.31
C GLN A 260 -3.30 -19.57 -9.41
N ILE A 261 -3.52 -18.32 -9.80
CA ILE A 261 -2.69 -17.60 -10.78
C ILE A 261 -1.28 -17.37 -10.23
N GLU A 262 -1.18 -16.94 -8.97
CA GLU A 262 0.12 -16.74 -8.32
C GLU A 262 0.92 -18.04 -8.20
N GLN A 263 0.25 -19.16 -7.95
CA GLN A 263 0.89 -20.49 -7.94
C GLN A 263 1.45 -20.86 -9.32
N LEU A 264 0.67 -20.69 -10.38
CA LEU A 264 1.12 -20.94 -11.76
C LEU A 264 2.31 -20.05 -12.15
N ILE A 265 2.28 -18.77 -11.78
CA ILE A 265 3.42 -17.84 -12.01
C ILE A 265 4.69 -18.35 -11.31
N ASN A 266 4.58 -18.77 -10.05
CA ASN A 266 5.72 -19.31 -9.31
C ASN A 266 6.28 -20.59 -9.95
N GLU A 267 5.42 -21.48 -10.46
CA GLU A 267 5.83 -22.70 -11.16
C GLU A 267 6.58 -22.38 -12.46
N LEU A 268 6.04 -21.46 -13.27
CA LEU A 268 6.69 -21.00 -14.50
C LEU A 268 8.05 -20.34 -14.24
N ALA A 269 8.17 -19.58 -13.14
CA ALA A 269 9.42 -18.98 -12.72
C ALA A 269 10.47 -20.04 -12.33
N ASN A 270 10.07 -21.06 -11.55
CA ASN A 270 10.98 -22.12 -11.09
C ASN A 270 11.44 -23.04 -12.25
N ASN A 271 10.56 -23.34 -13.20
CA ASN A 271 10.92 -24.17 -14.37
C ASN A 271 11.99 -23.53 -15.25
N SER A 272 12.17 -22.21 -15.13
CA SER A 272 13.18 -21.45 -15.88
C SER A 272 14.54 -21.41 -15.21
N GLU A 273 14.63 -21.64 -13.89
CA GLU A 273 15.91 -21.76 -13.16
C GLU A 273 16.66 -23.06 -13.51
N ASN A 274 16.01 -24.02 -14.19
CA ASN A 274 16.61 -25.27 -14.65
C ASN A 274 17.06 -25.27 -16.12
N ILE A 275 17.09 -24.11 -16.80
CA ILE A 275 17.49 -23.98 -18.22
C ILE A 275 18.61 -22.93 -18.42
N LEU A 276 19.36 -22.60 -17.37
CA LEU A 276 20.61 -21.84 -17.48
C LEU A 276 21.81 -22.68 -17.00
#